data_AF-A0A944IE61-F1
#
_entry.id   AF-A0A944IE61-F1
#
_cell.length_a   1.000
_cell.length_b   1.000
_cell.length_c   1.000
_cell.angle_alpha   90.00
_cell.angle_beta   90.00
_cell.angle_gamma   90.00
#
_symmetry.space_group_name_H-M   'P 1'
#
loop_
_entity.id
_entity.type
_entity.pdbx_description
1 polymer ?
#
loop_
_entity_poly.entity_id
_entity_poly.type
_entity_poly.pdbx_seq_one_letter_code
_entity_poly.pdbx_strand_id
1 'polypeptide(L)'
;MADTEQAETEQGPEKGVEKGVEKAAAKAERTAGRLAGRIGAFAKEHGGAEGQVSHLGRRGARIVLVGADGDWGDLVAPSYEIAEKAVGKAGITVHESFDGEFAGKVRTGPYEWSRMAGLQLGGPRNG
;
A
#
# COMPACT_ATOMS: atom_id res chain seq x y z
N MET A 1 -49.67 -42.13 11.95
CA MET A 1 -48.94 -41.15 12.76
C MET A 1 -47.77 -40.70 11.93
N ALA A 2 -47.91 -39.52 11.34
CA ALA A 2 -46.83 -38.80 10.69
C ALA A 2 -46.04 -38.10 11.80
N ASP A 3 -44.71 -38.06 11.68
CA ASP A 3 -43.90 -36.92 12.12
C ASP A 3 -42.50 -37.12 11.51
N THR A 4 -42.37 -36.66 10.26
CA THR A 4 -41.08 -36.49 9.60
C THR A 4 -40.63 -35.08 9.92
N GLU A 5 -39.81 -34.91 10.94
CA GLU A 5 -39.18 -33.62 11.23
C GLU A 5 -37.99 -33.44 10.27
N GLN A 6 -38.27 -32.89 9.08
CA GLN A 6 -37.24 -32.27 8.27
C GLN A 6 -36.99 -30.86 8.83
N ALA A 7 -35.92 -30.73 9.61
CA ALA A 7 -35.35 -29.42 9.91
C ALA A 7 -34.72 -28.86 8.63
N GLU A 8 -35.53 -28.20 7.81
CA GLU A 8 -35.07 -27.44 6.66
C GLU A 8 -34.09 -26.36 7.12
N THR A 9 -32.87 -26.50 6.64
CA THR A 9 -31.77 -25.60 6.95
C THR A 9 -31.94 -24.35 6.09
N GLU A 10 -32.73 -23.37 6.54
CA GLU A 10 -32.83 -22.03 5.94
C GLU A 10 -31.56 -21.19 6.23
N GLN A 11 -30.39 -21.73 5.88
CA GLN A 11 -29.15 -20.94 5.79
C GLN A 11 -29.03 -20.41 4.37
N GLY A 12 -29.86 -19.40 4.06
CA GLY A 12 -29.98 -18.81 2.74
C GLY A 12 -28.70 -18.13 2.21
N PRO A 13 -28.72 -17.68 0.94
CA PRO A 13 -27.58 -17.07 0.22
C PRO A 13 -26.96 -15.87 0.96
N GLU A 14 -27.71 -15.19 1.82
CA GLU A 14 -27.28 -14.04 2.61
C GLU A 14 -26.11 -14.38 3.55
N LYS A 15 -26.17 -15.51 4.28
CA LYS A 15 -25.05 -15.96 5.15
C LYS A 15 -23.77 -16.27 4.35
N GLY A 16 -23.90 -16.67 3.09
CA GLY A 16 -22.77 -16.92 2.20
C GLY A 16 -22.08 -15.61 1.77
N VAL A 17 -22.87 -14.59 1.45
CA VAL A 17 -22.38 -13.26 1.09
C VAL A 17 -21.69 -12.59 2.27
N GLU A 18 -22.29 -12.62 3.46
CA GLU A 18 -21.71 -12.04 4.69
C GLU A 18 -20.34 -12.65 5.03
N LYS A 19 -20.22 -13.98 5.02
CA LYS A 19 -18.94 -14.66 5.23
C LYS A 19 -17.92 -14.31 4.14
N GLY A 20 -18.36 -14.07 2.91
CA GLY A 20 -17.51 -13.60 1.82
C GLY A 20 -16.94 -12.21 2.08
N VAL A 21 -17.79 -11.27 2.52
CA VAL A 21 -17.41 -9.90 2.87
C VAL A 21 -16.44 -9.88 4.06
N GLU A 22 -16.71 -10.66 5.11
CA GLU A 22 -15.84 -10.77 6.29
C GLU A 22 -14.44 -11.28 5.91
N LYS A 23 -14.36 -12.34 5.10
CA LYS A 23 -13.08 -12.86 4.60
C LYS A 23 -12.33 -11.84 3.74
N ALA A 24 -13.05 -11.09 2.90
CA ALA A 24 -12.46 -10.03 2.09
C ALA A 24 -11.90 -8.89 2.96
N ALA A 25 -12.64 -8.46 3.98
CA ALA A 25 -12.19 -7.46 4.94
C ALA A 25 -10.95 -7.91 5.71
N ALA A 26 -10.92 -9.15 6.21
CA ALA A 26 -9.76 -9.71 6.88
C ALA A 26 -8.52 -9.79 5.95
N LYS A 27 -8.72 -10.09 4.66
CA LYS A 27 -7.64 -10.05 3.66
C LYS A 27 -7.14 -8.63 3.42
N ALA A 28 -8.05 -7.66 3.27
CA ALA A 28 -7.70 -6.25 3.10
C ALA A 28 -6.88 -5.73 4.29
N GLU A 29 -7.29 -6.09 5.50
CA GLU A 29 -6.61 -5.70 6.75
C GLU A 29 -5.19 -6.25 6.83
N ARG A 30 -5.00 -7.53 6.49
CA ARG A 30 -3.65 -8.15 6.38
C ARG A 30 -2.80 -7.48 5.31
N THR A 31 -3.37 -7.13 4.16
CA THR A 31 -2.65 -6.43 3.09
C THR A 31 -2.20 -5.04 3.56
N ALA A 32 -3.09 -4.27 4.19
CA ALA A 32 -2.77 -2.97 4.75
C ALA A 32 -1.65 -3.06 5.80
N GLY A 33 -1.70 -4.06 6.70
CA GLY A 33 -0.64 -4.30 7.68
C GLY A 33 0.72 -4.63 7.05
N ARG A 34 0.73 -5.46 5.99
CA ARG A 34 1.97 -5.77 5.25
C ARG A 34 2.56 -4.53 4.57
N LEU A 35 1.71 -3.70 3.96
CA LEU A 35 2.14 -2.46 3.32
C LEU A 35 2.67 -1.47 4.36
N ALA A 36 1.98 -1.30 5.49
CA ALA A 36 2.44 -0.47 6.60
C ALA A 36 3.81 -0.91 7.12
N GLY A 37 4.04 -2.23 7.24
CA GLY A 37 5.35 -2.77 7.61
C GLY A 37 6.46 -2.43 6.60
N ARG A 38 6.17 -2.43 5.30
CA ARG A 38 7.13 -2.02 4.25
C ARG A 38 7.41 -0.52 4.31
N ILE A 39 6.38 0.31 4.50
CA ILE A 39 6.52 1.76 4.68
C ILE A 39 7.40 2.06 5.91
N GLY A 40 7.14 1.37 7.03
CA GLY A 40 7.95 1.53 8.25
C GLY A 40 9.39 1.05 8.09
N ALA A 41 9.63 -0.01 7.31
CA ALA A 41 10.99 -0.45 6.99
C ALA A 41 11.74 0.60 6.17
N PHE A 42 11.11 1.13 5.12
CA PHE A 42 11.64 2.24 4.31
C PHE A 42 11.94 3.47 5.18
N ALA A 43 10.98 3.91 6.01
CA ALA A 43 11.17 5.06 6.90
C ALA A 43 12.36 4.87 7.86
N LYS A 44 12.57 3.66 8.39
CA LYS A 44 13.71 3.36 9.27
C LYS A 44 15.04 3.40 8.52
N GLU A 45 15.08 2.91 7.28
CA GLU A 45 16.28 2.90 6.44
C GLU A 45 16.70 4.34 6.06
N HIS A 46 15.73 5.21 5.79
CA HIS A 46 15.94 6.54 5.22
C HIS A 46 15.78 7.71 6.22
N GLY A 47 15.80 7.44 7.53
CA GLY A 47 15.72 8.46 8.59
C GLY A 47 14.36 9.16 8.73
N GLY A 48 13.32 8.60 8.10
CA GLY A 48 11.96 9.14 8.03
C GLY A 48 11.34 8.82 6.68
N ALA A 49 10.02 9.00 6.57
CA ALA A 49 9.35 8.94 5.28
C ALA A 49 8.11 9.83 5.27
N GLU A 50 7.88 10.45 4.13
CA GLU A 50 6.63 11.09 3.75
C GLU A 50 6.11 10.39 2.49
N GLY A 51 4.82 10.49 2.20
CA GLY A 51 4.24 9.76 1.08
C GLY A 51 3.08 10.44 0.40
N GLN A 52 2.66 9.88 -0.73
CA GLN A 52 1.49 10.34 -1.48
C GLN A 52 0.75 9.12 -2.04
N VAL A 53 -0.59 9.17 -1.99
CA VAL A 53 -1.44 8.10 -2.50
C VAL A 53 -2.16 8.56 -3.76
N SER A 54 -1.88 7.89 -4.88
CA SER A 54 -2.50 8.15 -6.18
C SER A 54 -3.39 7.00 -6.64
N HIS A 55 -4.58 7.32 -7.13
CA HIS A 55 -5.45 6.32 -7.77
C HIS A 55 -4.85 5.80 -9.09
N LEU A 56 -4.84 4.48 -9.29
CA LEU A 56 -4.47 3.81 -10.55
C LEU A 56 -5.69 3.26 -11.29
N GLY A 57 -6.89 3.80 -11.03
CA GLY A 57 -8.15 3.26 -11.53
C GLY A 57 -8.39 1.83 -11.04
N ARG A 58 -8.80 0.93 -11.93
CA ARG A 58 -9.12 -0.48 -11.59
C ARG A 58 -7.93 -1.28 -11.05
N ARG A 59 -6.70 -0.79 -11.23
CA ARG A 59 -5.48 -1.47 -10.75
C ARG A 59 -5.20 -1.23 -9.26
N GLY A 60 -5.95 -0.33 -8.62
CA GLY A 60 -5.83 0.00 -7.21
C GLY A 60 -5.23 1.39 -6.98
N ALA A 61 -4.26 1.49 -6.08
CA ALA A 61 -3.60 2.76 -5.74
C ALA A 61 -2.08 2.59 -5.63
N ARG A 62 -1.35 3.64 -5.98
CA ARG A 62 0.10 3.76 -5.81
C ARG A 62 0.38 4.58 -4.57
N ILE A 63 1.33 4.13 -3.76
CA ILE A 63 1.88 4.88 -2.64
C ILE A 63 3.31 5.23 -3.04
N VAL A 64 3.59 6.50 -3.29
CA VAL A 64 4.97 6.99 -3.47
C VAL A 64 5.50 7.38 -2.10
N LEU A 65 6.73 7.00 -1.80
CA LEU A 65 7.43 7.32 -0.56
C LEU A 65 8.68 8.13 -0.88
N VAL A 66 8.96 9.15 -0.07
CA VAL A 66 10.19 9.94 -0.11
C VAL A 66 10.79 9.95 1.29
N GLY A 67 12.04 9.49 1.39
CA GLY A 67 12.83 9.43 2.61
C GLY A 67 13.36 10.79 3.01
N ALA A 68 13.82 10.93 4.27
CA ALA A 68 14.41 12.18 4.74
C ALA A 68 15.77 12.48 4.08
N ASP A 69 16.45 11.44 3.61
CA ASP A 69 17.67 11.50 2.80
C ASP A 69 17.42 11.85 1.32
N GLY A 70 16.15 11.84 0.89
CA GLY A 70 15.71 12.13 -0.48
C GLY A 70 15.60 10.90 -1.38
N ASP A 71 15.91 9.69 -0.89
CA ASP A 71 15.63 8.46 -1.62
C ASP A 71 14.11 8.26 -1.76
N TRP A 72 13.70 7.56 -2.80
CA TRP A 72 12.28 7.36 -3.07
C TRP A 72 11.98 5.92 -3.51
N GLY A 73 10.75 5.50 -3.25
CA GLY A 73 10.26 4.20 -3.64
C GLY A 73 8.75 4.20 -3.85
N ASP A 74 8.23 3.12 -4.42
CA ASP A 74 6.79 2.96 -4.61
C ASP A 74 6.25 1.60 -4.18
N LEU A 75 5.01 1.62 -3.70
CA LEU A 75 4.22 0.46 -3.38
C LEU A 75 2.89 0.54 -4.13
N VAL A 76 2.33 -0.62 -4.46
CA VAL A 76 0.99 -0.70 -5.07
C VAL A 76 0.05 -1.47 -4.15
N ALA A 77 -1.06 -0.85 -3.83
CA ALA A 77 -2.16 -1.44 -3.08
C ALA A 77 -3.29 -1.87 -4.04
N PRO A 78 -4.01 -2.98 -3.76
CA PRO A 78 -5.12 -3.43 -4.61
C PRO A 78 -6.33 -2.48 -4.65
N SER A 79 -6.48 -1.59 -3.68
CA SER A 79 -7.50 -0.53 -3.66
C SER A 79 -6.96 0.71 -2.95
N TYR A 80 -7.65 1.84 -3.13
CA TYR A 80 -7.31 3.10 -2.48
C TYR A 80 -7.52 3.02 -0.96
N GLU A 81 -8.61 2.41 -0.49
CA GLU A 81 -8.86 2.30 0.95
C GLU A 81 -7.80 1.44 1.66
N ILE A 82 -7.25 0.43 0.97
CA ILE A 82 -6.12 -0.36 1.51
C ILE A 82 -4.86 0.51 1.60
N ALA A 83 -4.61 1.37 0.62
CA ALA A 83 -3.47 2.28 0.65
C ALA A 83 -3.58 3.30 1.78
N GLU A 84 -4.73 3.95 1.93
CA GLU A 84 -5.01 4.89 3.03
C GLU A 84 -4.84 4.24 4.40
N LYS A 85 -5.40 3.04 4.59
CA LYS A 85 -5.21 2.27 5.83
C LYS A 85 -3.73 1.93 6.07
N ALA A 86 -2.97 1.63 5.02
CA ALA A 86 -1.55 1.29 5.16
C ALA A 86 -0.73 2.51 5.60
N VAL A 87 -0.91 3.66 4.96
CA VAL A 87 -0.19 4.90 5.31
C VAL A 87 -0.60 5.40 6.70
N GLY A 88 -1.88 5.32 7.05
CA GLY A 88 -2.37 5.65 8.39
C GLY A 88 -1.78 4.76 9.49
N LYS A 89 -1.66 3.45 9.24
CA LYS A 89 -0.98 2.52 10.17
C LYS A 89 0.52 2.76 10.27
N ALA A 90 1.15 3.18 9.18
CA ALA A 90 2.58 3.49 9.18
C ALA A 90 2.90 4.79 9.92
N GLY A 91 1.92 5.70 10.08
CA GLY A 91 2.08 6.94 10.81
C GLY A 91 2.99 7.95 10.10
N ILE A 92 3.03 7.92 8.77
CA ILE A 92 3.80 8.87 7.96
C ILE A 92 2.94 10.08 7.58
N THR A 93 3.59 11.21 7.29
CA THR A 93 2.91 12.35 6.65
C THR A 93 2.51 11.95 5.24
N VAL A 94 1.25 12.23 4.87
CA VAL A 94 0.71 11.94 3.54
C VAL A 94 0.29 13.24 2.88
N HIS A 95 0.81 13.49 1.70
CA HIS A 95 0.47 14.63 0.87
C HIS A 95 -0.72 14.32 -0.02
N GLU A 96 -1.57 15.32 -0.25
CA GLU A 96 -2.71 15.20 -1.16
C GLU A 96 -2.25 15.04 -2.62
N SER A 97 -1.15 15.72 -2.99
CA SER A 97 -0.61 15.70 -4.33
C SER A 97 0.90 15.54 -4.34
N PHE A 98 1.44 15.00 -5.43
CA PHE A 98 2.88 14.92 -5.65
C PHE A 98 3.33 16.17 -6.40
N ASP A 99 3.29 17.30 -5.70
CA ASP A 99 3.57 18.64 -6.24
C ASP A 99 5.06 19.02 -6.18
N GLY A 100 5.39 20.24 -6.59
CA GLY A 100 6.78 20.70 -6.65
C GLY A 100 7.49 20.76 -5.29
N GLU A 101 6.77 20.96 -4.18
CA GLU A 101 7.38 20.98 -2.85
C GLU A 101 7.71 19.56 -2.40
N PHE A 102 6.74 18.64 -2.52
CA PHE A 102 6.97 17.26 -2.13
C PHE A 102 7.93 16.54 -3.10
N ALA A 103 7.76 16.73 -4.41
CA ALA A 103 8.66 16.19 -5.43
C ALA A 103 10.07 16.77 -5.32
N GLY A 104 10.21 18.02 -4.86
CA GLY A 104 11.51 18.67 -4.64
C GLY A 104 12.35 18.02 -3.54
N LYS A 105 11.74 17.21 -2.66
CA LYS A 105 12.48 16.42 -1.65
C LYS A 105 13.20 15.22 -2.25
N VAL A 106 12.79 14.75 -3.43
CA VAL A 106 13.43 13.62 -4.10
C VAL A 106 14.82 14.02 -4.59
N ARG A 107 15.83 13.27 -4.16
CA ARG A 107 17.19 13.37 -4.69
C ARG A 107 17.38 12.28 -5.73
N THR A 108 17.60 12.69 -6.97
CA THR A 108 18.05 11.79 -8.05
C THR A 108 19.50 12.11 -8.35
N GLY A 109 20.41 11.34 -7.74
CA GLY A 109 21.85 11.48 -7.94
C GLY A 109 22.34 10.80 -9.23
N PRO A 110 23.64 10.90 -9.52
CA PRO A 110 24.27 10.22 -10.66
C PRO A 110 24.03 8.71 -10.68
N TYR A 111 23.88 8.08 -9.49
CA TYR A 111 23.59 6.66 -9.35
C TYR A 111 22.20 6.31 -9.89
N GLU A 112 21.17 7.04 -9.47
CA GLU A 112 19.78 6.87 -9.91
C GLU A 112 19.65 7.16 -11.40
N TRP A 113 20.33 8.21 -11.89
CA TRP A 113 20.37 8.53 -13.32
C TRP A 113 20.98 7.41 -14.15
N SER A 114 22.07 6.79 -13.67
CA SER A 114 22.68 5.64 -14.37
C SER A 114 21.73 4.45 -14.45
N ARG A 115 20.95 4.21 -13.38
CA ARG A 115 19.93 3.15 -13.33
C ARG A 115 18.72 3.44 -14.23
N MET A 116 18.29 4.70 -14.32
CA MET A 116 17.20 5.13 -15.20
C MET A 116 17.60 5.15 -16.68
N ALA A 117 18.86 5.45 -16.99
CA ALA A 117 19.41 5.41 -18.35
C ALA A 117 19.62 3.97 -18.89
N GLY A 118 19.27 2.93 -18.12
CA GLY A 118 19.47 1.53 -18.51
C GLY A 118 20.93 1.05 -18.39
N LEU A 119 21.82 1.86 -17.82
CA LEU A 119 23.18 1.46 -17.54
C LEU A 119 23.16 0.57 -16.28
N GLN A 120 23.45 -0.73 -16.45
CA GLN A 120 23.55 -1.70 -15.36
C GLN A 120 24.83 -1.50 -14.53
N LEU A 121 25.16 -0.26 -14.19
CA LEU A 121 26.29 0.08 -13.34
C LEU A 121 25.77 0.34 -11.93
N GLY A 122 26.05 -0.60 -11.03
CA GLY A 122 25.84 -0.44 -9.61
C GLY A 122 26.80 0.61 -9.05
N GLY A 123 26.41 1.89 -9.09
CA GLY A 123 27.01 2.92 -8.26
C GLY A 123 26.60 2.80 -6.78
N PRO A 124 27.25 3.55 -5.88
CA PRO A 124 26.87 3.60 -4.47
C PRO A 124 25.50 4.29 -4.31
N ARG A 125 24.68 3.79 -3.38
CA ARG A 125 23.44 4.45 -2.95
C ARG A 125 23.74 5.87 -2.48
N ASN A 126 22.78 6.78 -2.61
CA ASN A 126 22.89 8.14 -2.08
C ASN A 126 23.37 8.07 -0.62
N GLY A 127 24.45 8.79 -0.34
CA GLY A 127 25.09 8.85 0.98
C GLY A 127 24.50 9.93 1.86
#